data_AF-A0AAD0W9M3-F1
#
_entry.id   AF-A0AAD0W9M3-F1
#
_cell.length_a   1.000
_cell.length_b   1.000
_cell.length_c   1.000
_cell.angle_alpha   90.00
_cell.angle_beta   90.00
_cell.angle_gamma   90.00
#
_symmetry.space_group_name_H-M   'P 1'
#
loop_
_entity.id
_entity.type
_entity.pdbx_description
1 polymer ?
#
loop_
_entity_poly.entity_id
_entity_poly.type
_entity_poly.pdbx_seq_one_letter_code
_entity_poly.pdbx_strand_id
1 'polypeptide(L)' 'MGSFSIWHWLVVLLIVVLVFGTKKLRNIGEDLGGAVKGFKEGMNGENDKAAKDKPAETGRIIDGDADKK' A
#
# COMPACT_ATOMS: atom_id res chain seq x y z
N MET A 1 -4.34 29.27 -20.57
CA MET A 1 -5.46 28.48 -20.02
C MET A 1 -4.91 27.15 -19.52
N GLY A 2 -4.26 27.18 -18.34
CA GLY A 2 -3.53 26.04 -17.75
C GLY A 2 -4.35 25.27 -16.73
N SER A 3 -5.64 25.10 -17.00
CA SER A 3 -6.66 24.55 -16.09
C SER A 3 -6.47 23.07 -15.75
N PHE A 4 -5.48 22.39 -16.34
CA PHE A 4 -5.14 20.99 -16.06
C PHE A 4 -3.70 20.82 -15.56
N SER A 5 -3.13 21.86 -14.94
CA SER A 5 -1.82 21.77 -14.29
C SER A 5 -1.86 20.75 -13.15
N ILE A 6 -0.78 19.98 -12.98
CA ILE A 6 -0.59 19.00 -11.90
C ILE A 6 -0.93 19.59 -10.52
N TRP A 7 -0.72 20.90 -10.35
CA TRP A 7 -1.10 21.65 -9.16
C TRP A 7 -2.60 21.63 -8.83
N HIS A 8 -3.48 21.63 -9.83
CA HIS A 8 -4.92 21.52 -9.62
C HIS A 8 -5.28 20.15 -9.01
N TRP A 9 -4.70 19.08 -9.54
CA TRP A 9 -4.94 17.72 -9.03
C TRP A 9 -4.45 17.55 -7.58
N LEU A 10 -3.34 18.18 -7.19
CA LEU A 10 -2.88 18.19 -5.80
C LEU A 10 -3.90 18.85 -4.86
N VAL A 11 -4.45 19.99 -5.26
CA VAL A 11 -5.45 20.72 -4.45
C VAL A 11 -6.77 19.94 -4.37
N VAL A 12 -7.22 19.34 -5.47
CA VAL A 12 -8.42 18.48 -5.48
C VAL A 12 -8.23 17.27 -4.57
N LEU A 13 -7.08 16.59 -4.66
CA LEU A 13 -6.77 15.43 -3.83
C LEU A 13 -6.79 15.79 -2.34
N LEU A 14 -6.22 16.94 -1.98
CA LEU A 14 -6.26 17.46 -0.60
C LEU A 14 -7.70 17.62 -0.10
N ILE A 15 -8.58 18.24 -0.90
CA ILE A 15 -9.99 18.43 -0.52
C ILE A 15 -10.71 17.09 -0.39
N VAL A 16 -10.47 16.13 -1.30
CA VAL A 16 -11.06 14.79 -1.20
C VAL A 16 -10.65 14.11 0.10
N VAL A 17 -9.38 14.19 0.50
CA VAL A 17 -8.89 13.63 1.76
C VAL A 17 -9.55 14.30 2.97
N LEU A 18 -9.76 15.62 2.93
CA LEU A 18 -10.42 16.36 4.01
C LEU A 18 -11.91 16.01 4.14
N VAL A 19 -12.62 15.84 3.02
CA VAL A 19 -14.05 15.50 3.00
C VAL A 19 -14.31 14.08 3.47
N PHE A 20 -13.54 13.12 2.95
CA PHE A 20 -13.70 11.71 3.31
C PHE A 20 -13.03 11.35 4.65
N GLY A 21 -12.06 12.17 5.09
CA GLY A 21 -11.22 11.92 6.25
C GLY A 21 -10.17 10.84 5.99
N THR A 22 -9.01 10.97 6.64
CA THR A 22 -7.88 10.02 6.50
C THR A 22 -8.23 8.61 6.99
N LYS A 23 -9.18 8.47 7.92
CA LYS A 23 -9.57 7.17 8.50
C LYS A 23 -10.32 6.28 7.51
N LYS A 24 -11.22 6.84 6.69
CA LYS A 24 -11.93 6.07 5.64
C LYS A 24 -11.02 5.79 4.45
N LEU A 25 -10.21 6.77 4.03
CA LEU A 25 -9.22 6.55 2.96
C LEU A 25 -8.18 5.50 3.34
N ARG A 26 -7.77 5.43 4.62
CA ARG A 26 -6.80 4.42 5.06
C ARG A 26 -7.38 3.01 5.01
N ASN A 27 -8.58 2.78 5.56
CA ASN A 27 -9.18 1.44 5.52
C ASN A 27 -9.39 0.96 4.07
N ILE A 28 -9.98 1.81 3.22
CA ILE A 28 -10.21 1.47 1.80
C ILE A 28 -8.88 1.38 1.03
N GLY A 29 -7.91 2.22 1.36
CA GLY A 29 -6.58 2.23 0.75
C GLY A 29 -5.72 1.04 1.16
N GLU A 30 -5.93 0.47 2.34
CA GLU A 30 -5.27 -0.76 2.79
C GLU A 30 -5.83 -1.98 2.02
N ASP A 31 -7.16 -2.06 1.88
CA ASP A 31 -7.83 -3.11 1.12
C ASP A 31 -7.45 -3.07 -0.38
N LEU A 32 -7.56 -1.88 -1.00
CA LEU A 32 -7.18 -1.67 -2.40
C LEU A 32 -5.67 -1.75 -2.62
N GLY A 33 -4.88 -1.24 -1.67
CA GLY A 33 -3.43 -1.25 -1.72
C GLY A 33 -2.86 -2.66 -1.64
N GLY A 34 -3.44 -3.52 -0.80
CA GLY A 34 -3.08 -4.94 -0.72
C GLY A 34 -3.35 -5.69 -2.04
N ALA A 35 -4.52 -5.48 -2.64
CA ALA A 35 -4.87 -6.08 -3.93
C ALA A 35 -3.93 -5.63 -5.07
N VAL A 36 -3.63 -4.33 -5.13
CA VAL A 36 -2.72 -3.77 -6.14
C VAL A 36 -1.27 -4.19 -5.89
N LYS A 37 -0.85 -4.37 -4.63
CA LYS A 37 0.48 -4.87 -4.27
C LYS A 37 0.68 -6.29 -4.77
N GLY A 38 -0.27 -7.20 -4.51
CA GLY A 38 -0.21 -8.57 -5.02
C GLY A 38 -0.25 -8.65 -6.55
N PHE A 39 -1.05 -7.80 -7.19
CA PHE A 39 -1.07 -7.68 -8.66
C PHE A 39 0.29 -7.20 -9.21
N LYS A 40 0.90 -6.19 -8.59
CA LYS A 40 2.22 -5.69 -8.97
C LYS A 40 3.30 -6.75 -8.74
N GLU A 41 3.28 -7.46 -7.61
CA GLU A 41 4.23 -8.53 -7.30
C GLU A 41 4.08 -9.70 -8.29
N GLY A 42 2.86 -10.10 -8.65
CA GLY A 42 2.63 -11.12 -9.67
C GLY A 42 3.08 -10.70 -11.07
N MET A 43 2.82 -9.45 -11.46
CA MET A 43 3.22 -8.90 -12.76
C MET A 43 4.73 -8.64 -12.86
N ASN A 44 5.39 -8.28 -11.75
CA ASN A 44 6.86 -8.15 -11.69
C ASN A 44 7.55 -9.51 -11.48
N GLY A 45 6.90 -10.49 -10.85
CA GLY A 45 7.45 -11.84 -10.64
C GLY A 45 7.64 -12.64 -11.93
N GLU A 46 6.95 -12.28 -13.01
CA GLU A 46 7.21 -12.81 -14.36
C GLU A 46 8.46 -12.16 -15.01
N ASN A 47 8.81 -10.93 -14.61
CA ASN A 47 9.91 -10.15 -15.19
C ASN A 47 11.19 -10.10 -14.33
N ASP A 48 11.11 -10.47 -13.04
CA ASP A 48 12.15 -10.18 -12.05
C ASP A 48 12.44 -11.38 -11.13
N LYS A 49 12.73 -12.55 -11.71
CA LYS A 49 13.43 -13.65 -10.98
C LYS A 49 14.90 -13.31 -10.67
N ALA A 50 15.28 -12.04 -10.55
CA ALA A 50 16.68 -11.63 -10.38
C ALA A 50 16.92 -10.58 -9.28
N ALA A 51 15.92 -9.90 -8.73
CA ALA A 51 16.17 -8.92 -7.68
C ALA A 51 15.26 -9.07 -6.44
N LYS A 52 15.77 -9.89 -5.53
CA LYS A 52 15.79 -9.64 -4.07
C LYS A 52 14.51 -9.91 -3.30
N ASP A 53 14.59 -10.99 -2.52
CA ASP A 53 14.26 -11.01 -1.10
C ASP A 53 14.16 -9.61 -0.47
N LYS A 54 12.95 -9.18 -0.17
CA LYS A 54 12.69 -8.30 0.96
C LYS A 54 11.53 -8.89 1.76
N PRO A 55 11.79 -9.46 2.95
CA PRO A 55 10.73 -9.66 3.92
C PRO A 55 10.24 -8.28 4.31
N ALA A 56 9.02 -7.94 3.92
CA ALA A 56 8.31 -6.82 4.54
C ALA A 56 7.96 -7.26 5.96
N GLU A 57 8.84 -6.93 6.88
CA GLU A 57 8.69 -7.11 8.32
C GLU A 57 7.43 -6.35 8.76
N THR A 58 6.33 -7.05 9.00
CA THR A 58 5.18 -6.52 9.73
C THR A 58 4.58 -7.66 10.53
N GLY A 59 4.78 -7.60 11.85
CA GLY A 59 4.16 -8.53 12.80
C GLY A 59 5.15 -9.43 13.54
N ARG A 60 6.07 -8.84 14.31
CA ARG A 60 6.47 -9.50 15.57
C ARG A 60 5.21 -9.56 16.42
N ILE A 61 4.71 -10.74 16.74
CA ILE A 61 3.88 -11.13 17.91
C ILE A 61 3.20 -12.47 17.54
N ILE A 62 3.41 -13.48 18.40
CA ILE A 62 2.90 -14.87 18.35
C ILE A 62 3.79 -15.83 17.54
N ASP A 63 4.84 -16.32 18.19
CA ASP A 63 5.08 -17.76 18.41
C ASP A 63 6.38 -17.91 19.19
N GLY A 64 6.31 -17.53 20.48
CA GLY A 64 7.23 -18.02 21.48
C GLY A 64 6.82 -19.45 21.80
N ASP A 65 7.22 -20.34 20.90
CA ASP A 65 7.05 -21.78 20.93
C ASP A 65 7.22 -22.32 22.36
N ALA A 66 6.13 -22.90 22.84
CA ALA A 66 6.11 -23.76 24.00
C ALA A 66 6.79 -25.07 23.63
N ASP A 67 8.10 -25.18 23.79
CA ASP A 67 8.76 -26.49 23.79
C ASP A 67 9.95 -26.50 24.76
N LYS A 68 9.76 -27.20 25.88
CA LYS A 68 10.54 -28.38 26.28
C LYS A 68 10.53 -28.52 27.80
N LYS A 69 9.68 -29.44 28.28
CA LYS A 69 9.85 -30.15 29.55
C LYS A 69 9.91 -31.64 29.26
#